data_AF-A0AAD4ES89-F1
#
_entry.id   AF-A0AAD4ES89-F1
#
_cell.length_a   1.000
_cell.length_b   1.000
_cell.length_c   1.000
_cell.angle_alpha   90.00
_cell.angle_beta   90.00
_cell.angle_gamma   90.00
#
_symmetry.space_group_name_H-M   'P 1'
#
loop_
_entity.id
_entity.type
_entity.pdbx_description
1 polymer ?
#
loop_
_entity_poly.entity_id
_entity_poly.type
_entity_poly.pdbx_seq_one_letter_code
_entity_poly.pdbx_strand_id
1 'polypeptide(L)'
;MLKLTGQEISFDVDVSKLPCGMNGALYLSEMEEDGGKSELNTGGAYYGTGYCDAQCFTTPFINGEPNIEGKGSCCNELDIWEANMPATCIAPHTCGRPGLFKCEGQECEFEGLCDKWGCTYKPYALGNPNYYGPGANFTVDTSRPFTVVTQFPVDQEGVLQEIKRIYVQDGRSIPQAPVKLDNLPSGNSMTQQFCDATPGQTRKFNELGGMVLAMSIWWDEGGNMNWLDSPPCSETEGAPSNIRKVQPDPTVVFSNIKWGDIGSTFKGKPPACKRRVV
;
A
#
# COMPACT_ATOMS: atom_id res chain seq x y z
N MET A 1 -4.17 12.05 -13.50
CA MET A 1 -4.62 11.42 -12.23
C MET A 1 -5.17 10.01 -12.45
N LEU A 2 -4.92 9.06 -11.53
CA LEU A 2 -5.50 7.72 -11.54
C LEU A 2 -6.85 7.71 -10.81
N LYS A 3 -7.88 7.09 -11.40
CA LYS A 3 -9.20 6.90 -10.79
C LYS A 3 -9.49 5.40 -10.75
N LEU A 4 -9.29 4.76 -9.60
CA LEU A 4 -9.28 3.30 -9.52
C LEU A 4 -10.59 2.69 -9.02
N THR A 5 -11.52 3.46 -8.45
CA THR A 5 -12.86 2.98 -8.08
C THR A 5 -13.58 2.41 -9.30
N GLY A 6 -13.95 1.12 -9.25
CA GLY A 6 -14.53 0.37 -10.37
C GLY A 6 -13.53 -0.21 -11.37
N GLN A 7 -12.23 -0.08 -11.11
CA GLN A 7 -11.13 -0.45 -12.02
C GLN A 7 -10.15 -1.42 -11.33
N GLU A 8 -9.08 -1.78 -12.02
CA GLU A 8 -7.92 -2.45 -11.44
C GLU A 8 -6.59 -1.79 -11.85
N ILE A 9 -5.56 -2.03 -11.05
CA ILE A 9 -4.16 -1.71 -11.35
C ILE A 9 -3.31 -2.96 -11.18
N SER A 10 -2.36 -3.16 -12.09
CA SER A 10 -1.37 -4.22 -12.01
C SER A 10 0.04 -3.72 -12.29
N PHE A 11 1.04 -4.36 -11.71
CA PHE A 11 2.44 -4.11 -11.99
C PHE A 11 3.26 -5.38 -11.70
N ASP A 12 4.38 -5.52 -12.40
CA ASP A 12 5.39 -6.52 -12.06
C ASP A 12 6.36 -5.93 -11.04
N VAL A 13 6.75 -6.73 -10.06
CA VAL A 13 7.68 -6.32 -9.00
C VAL A 13 8.78 -7.36 -8.80
N ASP A 14 10.00 -6.87 -8.59
CA ASP A 14 11.12 -7.64 -8.04
C ASP A 14 11.54 -7.03 -6.69
N VAL A 15 11.31 -7.79 -5.61
CA VAL A 15 11.68 -7.45 -4.23
C VAL A 15 12.81 -8.33 -3.69
N SER A 16 13.46 -9.14 -4.54
CA SER A 16 14.47 -10.12 -4.12
C SER A 16 15.70 -9.48 -3.43
N LYS A 17 15.87 -8.16 -3.56
CA LYS A 17 16.90 -7.35 -2.89
C LYS A 17 16.36 -6.46 -1.76
N LEU A 18 15.20 -6.77 -1.20
CA LEU A 18 14.66 -6.06 -0.04
C LEU A 18 14.66 -6.99 1.19
N PRO A 19 15.72 -7.01 2.02
CA PRO A 19 15.70 -7.79 3.27
C PRO A 19 14.68 -7.20 4.28
N CYS A 20 14.58 -7.84 5.45
CA CYS A 20 13.88 -7.28 6.61
C CYS A 20 14.27 -5.81 6.83
N GLY A 21 13.31 -4.96 7.21
CA GLY A 21 13.49 -3.54 7.49
C GLY A 21 13.42 -2.60 6.29
N MET A 22 13.45 -3.14 5.07
CA MET A 22 13.20 -2.33 3.87
C MET A 22 11.71 -2.21 3.59
N ASN A 23 11.30 -1.12 2.95
CA ASN A 23 9.98 -0.96 2.35
C ASN A 23 10.14 -0.44 0.92
N GLY A 24 9.78 -1.27 -0.07
CA GLY A 24 9.58 -0.85 -1.45
C GLY A 24 8.10 -0.55 -1.65
N ALA A 25 7.76 0.73 -1.77
CA ALA A 25 6.38 1.19 -1.77
C ALA A 25 5.91 1.61 -3.17
N LEU A 26 4.66 1.27 -3.48
CA LEU A 26 3.89 1.79 -4.61
C LEU A 26 2.48 2.10 -4.09
N TYR A 27 2.14 3.39 -4.07
CA TYR A 27 0.96 3.91 -3.37
C TYR A 27 0.38 5.11 -4.10
N LEU A 28 -0.80 5.55 -3.66
CA LEU A 28 -1.47 6.72 -4.20
C LEU A 28 -1.68 7.77 -3.12
N SER A 29 -1.45 9.04 -3.47
CA SER A 29 -1.78 10.20 -2.63
C SER A 29 -2.73 11.14 -3.36
N GLU A 30 -3.70 11.72 -2.65
CA GLU A 30 -4.66 12.69 -3.20
C GLU A 30 -4.05 14.10 -3.35
N MET A 31 -2.89 14.17 -4.02
CA MET A 31 -2.19 15.40 -4.36
C MET A 31 -2.91 16.17 -5.48
N GLU A 32 -2.67 17.48 -5.55
CA GLU A 32 -3.15 18.30 -6.67
C GLU A 32 -2.48 17.91 -7.99
N GLU A 33 -3.24 17.82 -9.08
CA GLU A 33 -2.75 17.35 -10.39
C GLU A 33 -1.63 18.23 -10.96
N ASP A 34 -1.65 19.53 -10.67
CA ASP A 34 -0.62 20.48 -11.10
C ASP A 34 0.50 20.68 -10.05
N GLY A 35 0.49 19.90 -8.97
CA GLY A 35 1.45 19.96 -7.87
C GLY A 35 1.28 21.19 -6.96
N GLY A 36 0.12 21.84 -6.97
CA GLY A 36 -0.14 23.07 -6.21
C GLY A 36 0.40 24.30 -6.92
N LYS A 37 0.27 24.35 -8.25
CA LYS A 37 0.87 25.42 -9.06
C LYS A 37 0.22 26.76 -8.74
N SER A 38 1.02 27.77 -8.45
CA SER A 38 0.56 29.11 -8.09
C SER A 38 1.49 30.19 -8.65
N GLU A 39 1.21 31.46 -8.35
CA GLU A 39 2.13 32.56 -8.65
C GLU A 39 3.49 32.39 -7.94
N LEU A 40 3.48 31.78 -6.75
CA LEU A 40 4.69 31.50 -5.95
C LEU A 40 5.28 30.12 -6.28
N ASN A 41 4.45 29.13 -6.59
CA ASN A 41 4.89 27.82 -7.08
C ASN A 41 4.72 27.72 -8.60
N THR A 42 5.68 28.27 -9.34
CA THR A 42 5.64 28.22 -10.82
C THR A 42 6.08 26.87 -11.39
N GLY A 43 6.77 26.04 -10.59
CA GLY A 43 7.27 24.73 -11.00
C GLY A 43 6.18 23.67 -11.06
N GLY A 44 5.34 23.57 -10.03
CA GLY A 44 4.25 22.60 -9.96
C GLY A 44 4.73 21.14 -10.08
N ALA A 45 3.85 20.28 -10.59
CA ALA A 45 4.07 18.84 -10.78
C ALA A 45 5.33 18.53 -11.62
N TYR A 46 5.74 19.42 -12.53
CA TYR A 46 6.98 19.24 -13.31
C TYR A 46 8.22 19.12 -12.41
N TYR A 47 8.21 19.78 -11.25
CA TYR A 47 9.26 19.71 -10.24
C TYR A 47 8.91 18.83 -9.03
N GLY A 48 7.79 18.10 -9.08
CA GLY A 48 7.38 17.19 -8.01
C GLY A 48 6.90 17.88 -6.73
N THR A 49 6.32 19.08 -6.82
CA THR A 49 5.74 19.76 -5.65
C THR A 49 4.38 19.19 -5.24
N GLY A 50 3.94 19.50 -4.02
CA GLY A 50 2.57 19.20 -3.55
C GLY A 50 2.41 17.83 -2.89
N TYR A 51 3.49 17.21 -2.42
CA TYR A 51 3.42 15.92 -1.72
C TYR A 51 2.64 16.02 -0.40
N CYS A 52 1.83 15.00 -0.14
CA CYS A 52 1.08 14.77 1.09
C CYS A 52 0.83 13.26 1.24
N ASP A 53 0.56 12.83 2.48
CA ASP A 53 0.15 11.47 2.83
C ASP A 53 -0.70 11.51 4.12
N ALA A 54 -1.17 10.35 4.59
CA ALA A 54 -2.03 10.29 5.77
C ALA A 54 -1.28 10.48 7.10
N GLN A 55 0.07 10.53 7.07
CA GLN A 55 0.86 10.80 8.26
C GLN A 55 0.87 12.27 8.63
N CYS A 56 0.48 13.18 7.73
CA CYS A 56 0.39 14.61 7.99
C CYS A 56 1.73 15.22 8.43
N PHE A 57 2.86 14.76 7.87
CA PHE A 57 4.17 15.27 8.27
C PHE A 57 4.30 16.77 8.01
N THR A 58 4.98 17.46 8.93
CA THR A 58 5.39 18.86 8.71
C THR A 58 6.59 18.90 7.77
N THR A 59 6.38 19.43 6.58
CA THR A 59 7.43 19.69 5.59
C THR A 59 7.73 21.19 5.50
N PRO A 60 8.95 21.60 5.12
CA PRO A 60 9.28 23.02 4.96
C PRO A 60 8.52 23.72 3.82
N PHE A 61 7.93 22.95 2.90
CA PHE A 61 7.10 23.44 1.79
C PHE A 61 5.83 22.60 1.66
N ILE A 62 4.70 23.24 1.36
CA ILE A 62 3.42 22.60 1.05
C ILE A 62 2.85 23.29 -0.20
N ASN A 63 2.42 22.52 -1.21
CA ASN A 63 2.04 23.03 -2.53
C ASN A 63 3.10 23.95 -3.17
N GLY A 64 4.39 23.66 -2.92
CA GLY A 64 5.51 24.43 -3.44
C GLY A 64 5.68 25.82 -2.82
N GLU A 65 4.90 26.16 -1.79
CA GLU A 65 5.02 27.41 -1.04
C GLU A 65 5.68 27.18 0.34
N PRO A 66 6.45 28.13 0.87
CA PRO A 66 7.05 28.01 2.20
C PRO A 66 6.00 27.78 3.29
N ASN A 67 6.21 26.74 4.11
CA ASN A 67 5.33 26.39 5.22
C ASN A 67 5.74 27.15 6.51
N ILE A 68 5.57 28.47 6.50
CA ILE A 68 6.01 29.37 7.58
C ILE A 68 5.39 29.02 8.94
N GLU A 69 4.15 28.51 8.92
CA GLU A 69 3.41 28.15 10.13
C GLU A 69 3.67 26.71 10.61
N GLY A 70 4.51 25.94 9.91
CA GLY A 70 4.86 24.58 10.32
C GLY A 70 3.69 23.59 10.32
N LYS A 71 2.72 23.75 9.41
CA LYS A 71 1.55 22.87 9.29
C LYS A 71 1.94 21.46 8.82
N GLY A 72 1.13 20.45 9.11
CA GLY A 72 1.27 19.14 8.49
C GLY A 72 0.66 19.09 7.08
N SER A 73 1.24 18.30 6.18
CA SER A 73 0.75 18.08 4.81
C SER A 73 -0.05 16.78 4.74
N CYS A 74 -1.38 16.87 4.75
CA CYS A 74 -2.29 15.73 4.85
C CYS A 74 -3.05 15.50 3.54
N CYS A 75 -3.32 14.23 3.19
CA CYS A 75 -4.35 13.87 2.22
C CYS A 75 -4.70 12.37 2.32
N ASN A 76 -5.80 11.95 1.67
CA ASN A 76 -6.11 10.53 1.55
C ASN A 76 -4.96 9.78 0.85
N GLU A 77 -4.72 8.55 1.31
CA GLU A 77 -3.63 7.71 0.86
C GLU A 77 -4.13 6.27 0.65
N LEU A 78 -3.63 5.63 -0.39
CA LEU A 78 -3.88 4.21 -0.65
C LEU A 78 -2.55 3.51 -0.92
N ASP A 79 -2.09 2.80 0.10
CA ASP A 79 -0.93 1.94 0.02
C ASP A 79 -1.29 0.65 -0.69
N ILE A 80 -1.25 0.70 -2.03
CA ILE A 80 -1.45 -0.48 -2.87
C ILE A 80 -0.39 -1.52 -2.52
N TRP A 81 0.84 -1.13 -2.26
CA TRP A 81 1.94 -2.05 -2.03
C TRP A 81 2.97 -1.43 -1.11
N GLU A 82 3.12 -2.02 0.06
CA GLU A 82 4.28 -1.84 0.93
C GLU A 82 4.84 -3.22 1.23
N ALA A 83 6.09 -3.46 0.85
CA ALA A 83 6.63 -4.79 0.97
C ALA A 83 8.16 -4.82 0.95
N ASN A 84 8.65 -5.97 1.41
CA ASN A 84 9.99 -6.45 1.19
C ASN A 84 9.93 -7.93 0.82
N MET A 85 11.07 -8.61 0.82
CA MET A 85 11.15 -10.04 0.53
C MET A 85 10.35 -10.91 1.54
N PRO A 86 10.39 -10.67 2.87
CA PRO A 86 9.64 -11.50 3.83
C PRO A 86 8.17 -11.11 4.06
N ALA A 87 7.75 -9.87 3.81
CA ALA A 87 6.40 -9.42 4.15
C ALA A 87 5.81 -8.44 3.12
N THR A 88 4.47 -8.34 3.14
CA THR A 88 3.70 -7.39 2.32
C THR A 88 2.47 -6.90 3.08
N CYS A 89 2.13 -5.65 2.85
CA CYS A 89 0.95 -4.96 3.35
C CYS A 89 0.23 -4.25 2.19
N ILE A 90 -1.09 -4.17 2.31
CA ILE A 90 -1.93 -3.20 1.61
C ILE A 90 -2.73 -2.47 2.68
N ALA A 91 -2.86 -1.15 2.56
CA ALA A 91 -3.62 -0.34 3.50
C ALA A 91 -4.26 0.88 2.81
N PRO A 92 -5.60 1.02 2.79
CA PRO A 92 -6.22 2.32 2.59
C PRO A 92 -6.08 3.15 3.88
N HIS A 93 -5.78 4.43 3.72
CA HIS A 93 -5.67 5.44 4.76
C HIS A 93 -6.59 6.61 4.43
N THR A 94 -7.58 6.86 5.28
CA THR A 94 -8.59 7.88 5.00
C THR A 94 -8.45 9.11 5.86
N CYS A 95 -8.74 10.25 5.27
CA CYS A 95 -8.75 11.55 5.92
C CYS A 95 -10.15 12.18 5.90
N GLY A 96 -10.43 13.03 6.89
CA GLY A 96 -11.70 13.74 7.03
C GLY A 96 -11.92 14.87 6.02
N ARG A 97 -10.98 15.11 5.11
CA ARG A 97 -11.05 16.13 4.04
C ARG A 97 -10.51 15.54 2.73
N PRO A 98 -11.11 15.88 1.58
CA PRO A 98 -10.57 15.52 0.28
C PRO A 98 -9.40 16.42 -0.10
N GLY A 99 -8.51 15.90 -0.93
CA GLY A 99 -7.35 16.58 -1.47
C GLY A 99 -6.29 16.89 -0.41
N LEU A 100 -5.28 17.67 -0.81
CA LEU A 100 -4.28 18.17 0.12
C LEU A 100 -4.89 19.21 1.07
N PHE A 101 -4.66 19.04 2.37
CA PHE A 101 -4.98 20.05 3.37
C PHE A 101 -3.85 20.22 4.39
N LYS A 102 -3.78 21.43 4.95
CA LYS A 102 -2.85 21.79 6.02
C LYS A 102 -3.53 21.54 7.36
N CYS A 103 -2.91 20.75 8.24
CA CYS A 103 -3.40 20.53 9.61
C CYS A 103 -2.59 21.32 10.63
N GLU A 104 -3.17 21.57 11.80
CA GLU A 104 -2.46 22.13 12.96
C GLU A 104 -2.79 21.42 14.27
N GLY A 105 -1.81 21.34 15.18
CA GLY A 105 -2.00 20.77 16.51
C GLY A 105 -2.64 19.37 16.47
N GLN A 106 -3.74 19.20 17.22
CA GLN A 106 -4.44 17.92 17.33
C GLN A 106 -4.99 17.39 15.99
N GLU A 107 -5.21 18.24 14.99
CA GLU A 107 -5.64 17.78 13.66
C GLU A 107 -4.58 16.89 12.99
N CYS A 108 -3.31 17.09 13.31
CA CYS A 108 -2.18 16.32 12.75
C CYS A 108 -1.86 15.07 13.56
N GLU A 109 -2.38 14.95 14.78
CA GLU A 109 -2.05 13.89 15.72
C GLU A 109 -2.77 12.59 15.39
N PHE A 110 -2.51 11.55 16.18
CA PHE A 110 -3.03 10.20 16.02
C PHE A 110 -4.56 10.12 15.84
N GLU A 111 -5.29 10.81 16.72
CA GLU A 111 -6.75 10.88 16.71
C GLU A 111 -7.28 12.03 15.83
N GLY A 112 -6.41 12.60 15.00
CA GLY A 112 -6.66 13.77 14.18
C GLY A 112 -7.49 13.49 12.92
N LEU A 113 -7.18 14.22 11.85
CA LEU A 113 -7.96 14.21 10.63
C LEU A 113 -7.64 13.07 9.67
N CYS A 114 -6.47 12.44 9.79
CA CYS A 114 -6.07 11.32 8.92
C CYS A 114 -5.80 10.07 9.74
N ASP A 115 -6.19 8.92 9.19
CA ASP A 115 -5.85 7.61 9.76
C ASP A 115 -4.39 7.25 9.49
N LYS A 116 -3.58 7.27 10.56
CA LYS A 116 -2.16 6.95 10.49
C LYS A 116 -1.86 5.46 10.39
N TRP A 117 -2.76 4.58 10.82
CA TRP A 117 -2.53 3.12 10.77
C TRP A 117 -3.03 2.50 9.48
N GLY A 118 -4.10 3.05 8.93
CA GLY A 118 -4.78 2.46 7.78
C GLY A 118 -5.52 1.18 8.17
N CYS A 119 -6.32 0.66 7.24
CA CYS A 119 -6.84 -0.70 7.34
C CYS A 119 -5.85 -1.70 6.76
N THR A 120 -5.03 -2.36 7.55
CA THR A 120 -3.94 -3.19 7.01
C THR A 120 -4.37 -4.62 6.66
N TYR A 121 -3.94 -5.15 5.52
CA TYR A 121 -4.05 -6.57 5.20
C TYR A 121 -2.66 -7.22 5.03
N LYS A 122 -2.22 -7.95 6.07
CA LYS A 122 -0.92 -8.63 6.11
C LYS A 122 -1.12 -10.15 6.17
N PRO A 123 -0.78 -10.93 5.13
CA PRO A 123 -1.01 -12.37 5.10
C PRO A 123 -0.47 -13.11 6.33
N TYR A 124 0.72 -12.75 6.81
CA TYR A 124 1.34 -13.37 7.99
C TYR A 124 0.47 -13.13 9.24
N ALA A 125 0.13 -11.88 9.53
CA ALA A 125 -0.70 -11.51 10.68
C ALA A 125 -2.10 -12.15 10.63
N LEU A 126 -2.61 -12.44 9.43
CA LEU A 126 -3.90 -13.10 9.20
C LEU A 126 -3.83 -14.64 9.19
N GLY A 127 -2.73 -15.21 9.70
CA GLY A 127 -2.57 -16.66 9.91
C GLY A 127 -1.99 -17.44 8.73
N ASN A 128 -1.32 -16.76 7.78
CA ASN A 128 -0.76 -17.40 6.58
C ASN A 128 0.77 -17.23 6.49
N PRO A 129 1.55 -17.87 7.38
CA PRO A 129 3.00 -17.68 7.44
C PRO A 129 3.75 -18.16 6.20
N ASN A 130 3.20 -19.10 5.42
CA ASN A 130 3.82 -19.65 4.21
C ASN A 130 3.21 -19.11 2.91
N TYR A 131 2.51 -17.97 2.95
CA TYR A 131 1.86 -17.43 1.76
C TYR A 131 2.81 -16.58 0.89
N TYR A 132 3.60 -15.71 1.50
CA TYR A 132 4.49 -14.77 0.81
C TYR A 132 5.87 -14.80 1.47
N GLY A 133 6.93 -15.02 0.69
CA GLY A 133 8.29 -15.10 1.20
C GLY A 133 9.27 -15.76 0.21
N PRO A 134 10.56 -15.82 0.54
CA PRO A 134 11.58 -16.27 -0.40
C PRO A 134 11.62 -17.80 -0.56
N GLY A 135 11.55 -18.27 -1.80
CA GLY A 135 11.74 -19.66 -2.18
C GLY A 135 10.45 -20.43 -2.42
N ALA A 136 10.59 -21.61 -3.04
CA ALA A 136 9.47 -22.42 -3.54
C ALA A 136 8.52 -23.00 -2.48
N ASN A 137 8.82 -22.84 -1.19
CA ASN A 137 7.93 -23.25 -0.09
C ASN A 137 6.82 -22.22 0.17
N PHE A 138 6.93 -21.01 -0.37
CA PHE A 138 5.91 -19.98 -0.27
C PHE A 138 4.95 -20.04 -1.45
N THR A 139 3.71 -19.60 -1.23
CA THR A 139 2.71 -19.55 -2.32
C THR A 139 3.09 -18.50 -3.38
N VAL A 140 3.59 -17.35 -2.93
CA VAL A 140 4.23 -16.31 -3.73
C VAL A 140 5.70 -16.30 -3.36
N ASP A 141 6.56 -16.72 -4.29
CA ASP A 141 8.01 -16.81 -4.12
C ASP A 141 8.67 -15.46 -4.41
N THR A 142 9.13 -14.77 -3.38
CA THR A 142 9.69 -13.41 -3.50
C THR A 142 11.16 -13.37 -3.90
N SER A 143 11.79 -14.54 -4.07
CA SER A 143 13.16 -14.63 -4.63
C SER A 143 13.20 -14.37 -6.13
N ARG A 144 12.03 -14.26 -6.78
CA ARG A 144 11.85 -14.04 -8.21
C ARG A 144 10.75 -12.99 -8.45
N PRO A 145 10.73 -12.33 -9.62
CA PRO A 145 9.66 -11.41 -9.97
C PRO A 145 8.27 -12.07 -10.02
N PHE A 146 7.23 -11.27 -9.75
CA PHE A 146 5.82 -11.65 -9.88
C PHE A 146 4.97 -10.41 -10.22
N THR A 147 3.75 -10.63 -10.71
CA THR A 147 2.77 -9.56 -10.92
C THR A 147 1.91 -9.40 -9.67
N VAL A 148 1.68 -8.15 -9.28
CA VAL A 148 0.68 -7.73 -8.29
C VAL A 148 -0.49 -7.12 -9.05
N VAL A 149 -1.72 -7.52 -8.71
CA VAL A 149 -2.96 -6.98 -9.24
C VAL A 149 -3.84 -6.57 -8.07
N THR A 150 -4.37 -5.35 -8.12
CA THR A 150 -5.31 -4.84 -7.10
C THR A 150 -6.57 -4.34 -7.80
N GLN A 151 -7.74 -4.87 -7.40
CA GLN A 151 -9.04 -4.56 -7.99
C GLN A 151 -9.93 -3.85 -6.97
N PHE A 152 -10.75 -2.92 -7.46
CA PHE A 152 -11.62 -2.07 -6.66
C PHE A 152 -13.07 -2.15 -7.14
N PRO A 153 -13.74 -3.32 -7.01
CA PRO A 153 -15.11 -3.52 -7.46
C PRO A 153 -16.11 -2.60 -6.76
N VAL A 154 -17.14 -2.19 -7.51
CA VAL A 154 -18.22 -1.32 -7.05
C VAL A 154 -19.57 -2.01 -7.13
N ASP A 155 -20.56 -1.51 -6.38
CA ASP A 155 -21.97 -1.87 -6.55
C ASP A 155 -22.61 -1.16 -7.75
N GLN A 156 -23.93 -1.28 -7.90
CA GLN A 156 -24.68 -0.69 -9.03
C GLN A 156 -24.70 0.84 -8.97
N GLU A 157 -24.52 1.40 -7.77
CA GLU A 157 -24.47 2.82 -7.47
C GLU A 157 -23.05 3.41 -7.63
N GLY A 158 -22.05 2.57 -7.91
CA GLY A 158 -20.66 2.99 -8.09
C GLY A 158 -19.87 3.14 -6.79
N VAL A 159 -20.37 2.62 -5.67
CA VAL A 159 -19.70 2.64 -4.37
C VAL A 159 -18.74 1.47 -4.26
N LEU A 160 -17.48 1.74 -3.89
CA LEU A 160 -16.46 0.72 -3.67
C LEU A 160 -16.92 -0.27 -2.59
N GLN A 161 -16.86 -1.57 -2.90
CA GLN A 161 -17.34 -2.63 -2.01
C GLN A 161 -16.21 -3.34 -1.27
N GLU A 162 -15.09 -3.53 -1.95
CA GLU A 162 -13.95 -4.28 -1.43
C GLU A 162 -12.67 -3.96 -2.20
N ILE A 163 -11.52 -4.24 -1.60
CA ILE A 163 -10.22 -4.23 -2.28
C ILE A 163 -9.72 -5.67 -2.40
N LYS A 164 -9.47 -6.13 -3.63
CA LYS A 164 -9.00 -7.49 -3.92
C LYS A 164 -7.56 -7.49 -4.38
N ARG A 165 -6.72 -8.31 -3.76
CA ARG A 165 -5.38 -8.62 -4.25
C ARG A 165 -5.35 -9.94 -5.01
N ILE A 166 -4.68 -9.95 -6.14
CA ILE A 166 -4.31 -11.15 -6.89
C ILE A 166 -2.81 -11.05 -7.20
N TYR A 167 -2.10 -12.16 -7.12
CA TYR A 167 -0.74 -12.27 -7.62
C TYR A 167 -0.73 -13.12 -8.90
N VAL A 168 0.24 -12.89 -9.78
CA VAL A 168 0.52 -13.81 -10.89
C VAL A 168 1.98 -14.20 -10.84
N GLN A 169 2.25 -15.50 -10.74
CA GLN A 169 3.59 -16.04 -10.80
C GLN A 169 3.58 -17.35 -11.59
N ASP A 170 4.60 -17.57 -12.42
CA ASP A 170 4.72 -18.75 -13.30
C ASP A 170 3.44 -19.01 -14.15
N GLY A 171 2.80 -17.93 -14.61
CA GLY A 171 1.58 -17.96 -15.42
C GLY A 171 0.30 -18.40 -14.68
N ARG A 172 0.34 -18.47 -13.35
CA ARG A 172 -0.79 -18.85 -12.49
C ARG A 172 -1.28 -17.66 -11.70
N SER A 173 -2.59 -17.48 -11.66
CA SER A 173 -3.24 -16.52 -10.77
C SER A 173 -3.32 -17.12 -9.36
N ILE A 174 -2.92 -16.33 -8.37
CA ILE A 174 -2.87 -16.68 -6.95
C ILE A 174 -3.74 -15.66 -6.23
N PRO A 175 -4.93 -16.04 -5.73
CA PRO A 175 -5.78 -15.12 -4.98
C PRO A 175 -5.15 -14.78 -3.63
N GLN A 176 -5.41 -13.58 -3.12
CA GLN A 176 -5.02 -13.14 -1.77
C GLN A 176 -5.24 -14.23 -0.71
N ALA A 177 -4.32 -14.30 0.25
CA ALA A 177 -4.41 -15.23 1.36
C ALA A 177 -5.74 -15.03 2.11
N PRO A 178 -6.47 -16.10 2.47
CA PRO A 178 -7.70 -15.94 3.23
C PRO A 178 -7.40 -15.62 4.71
N VAL A 179 -8.29 -14.90 5.37
CA VAL A 179 -8.26 -14.70 6.83
C VAL A 179 -8.45 -16.04 7.54
N LYS A 180 -7.52 -16.39 8.44
CA LYS A 180 -7.56 -17.62 9.26
C LYS A 180 -7.71 -17.36 10.77
N LEU A 181 -8.10 -16.14 11.13
CA LEU A 181 -8.35 -15.75 12.52
C LEU A 181 -9.84 -15.77 12.79
N ASP A 182 -10.27 -16.53 13.80
CA ASP A 182 -11.70 -16.73 14.13
C ASP A 182 -12.41 -15.45 14.57
N ASN A 183 -11.65 -14.45 15.04
CA ASN A 183 -12.18 -13.16 15.52
C ASN A 183 -12.33 -12.11 14.40
N LEU A 184 -12.00 -12.45 13.15
CA LEU A 184 -12.11 -11.54 12.00
C LEU A 184 -13.05 -12.13 10.93
N PRO A 185 -13.67 -11.30 10.09
CA PRO A 185 -14.49 -11.79 8.98
C PRO A 185 -13.71 -12.73 8.07
N SER A 186 -14.30 -13.90 7.78
CA SER A 186 -13.74 -14.84 6.82
C SER A 186 -13.76 -14.26 5.40
N GLY A 187 -12.76 -14.58 4.59
CA GLY A 187 -12.69 -14.12 3.21
C GLY A 187 -11.26 -13.85 2.80
N ASN A 188 -11.05 -13.30 1.61
CA ASN A 188 -9.74 -12.98 1.07
C ASN A 188 -9.71 -11.62 0.37
N SER A 189 -10.55 -10.69 0.83
CA SER A 189 -10.60 -9.32 0.36
C SER A 189 -10.75 -8.37 1.55
N MET A 190 -10.44 -7.10 1.33
CA MET A 190 -10.63 -6.05 2.31
C MET A 190 -12.03 -5.46 2.12
N THR A 191 -12.91 -5.69 3.08
CA THR A 191 -14.27 -5.13 3.10
C THR A 191 -14.40 -4.13 4.26
N GLN A 192 -15.44 -3.29 4.25
CA GLN A 192 -15.69 -2.39 5.38
C GLN A 192 -15.84 -3.18 6.69
N GLN A 193 -16.52 -4.33 6.64
CA GLN A 193 -16.66 -5.22 7.79
C GLN A 193 -15.31 -5.74 8.31
N PHE A 194 -14.36 -6.03 7.42
CA PHE A 194 -13.01 -6.45 7.82
C PHE A 194 -12.27 -5.30 8.53
N CYS A 195 -12.34 -4.08 7.99
CA CYS A 195 -11.71 -2.91 8.58
C CYS A 195 -12.35 -2.54 9.94
N ASP A 196 -13.68 -2.57 10.05
CA ASP A 196 -14.42 -2.30 11.30
C ASP A 196 -14.08 -3.31 12.40
N ALA A 197 -13.80 -4.56 12.03
CA ALA A 197 -13.44 -5.63 12.96
C ALA A 197 -11.98 -5.54 13.44
N THR A 198 -11.16 -4.69 12.83
CA THR A 198 -9.75 -4.54 13.16
C THR A 198 -9.56 -3.23 13.94
N PRO A 199 -9.25 -3.29 15.25
CA PRO A 199 -9.19 -2.09 16.10
C PRO A 199 -8.16 -1.06 15.59
N GLY A 200 -8.53 0.23 15.62
CA GLY A 200 -7.62 1.33 15.29
C GLY A 200 -7.43 1.61 13.79
N GLN A 201 -8.32 1.10 12.93
CA GLN A 201 -8.19 1.17 11.48
C GLN A 201 -9.27 2.03 10.80
N THR A 202 -8.98 2.40 9.54
CA THR A 202 -9.74 3.30 8.65
C THR A 202 -11.26 3.19 8.78
N ARG A 203 -11.89 4.36 9.00
CA ARG A 203 -13.33 4.47 9.24
C ARG A 203 -14.18 4.31 7.97
N LYS A 204 -13.64 4.60 6.76
CA LYS A 204 -14.33 4.47 5.46
C LYS A 204 -13.39 4.50 4.24
N PHE A 205 -13.16 3.39 3.53
CA PHE A 205 -12.31 3.42 2.30
C PHE A 205 -13.07 3.72 0.99
N ASN A 206 -14.37 3.99 1.04
CA ASN A 206 -15.22 4.04 -0.16
C ASN A 206 -15.12 5.35 -0.98
N GLU A 207 -14.31 6.30 -0.53
CA GLU A 207 -14.26 7.68 -1.06
C GLU A 207 -12.93 7.98 -1.77
N LEU A 208 -12.40 7.02 -2.54
CA LEU A 208 -11.15 7.22 -3.29
C LEU A 208 -11.41 8.02 -4.58
N GLY A 209 -10.88 9.24 -4.62
CA GLY A 209 -10.95 10.17 -5.74
C GLY A 209 -9.89 9.91 -6.83
N GLY A 210 -9.55 10.97 -7.58
CA GLY A 210 -8.41 10.94 -8.50
C GLY A 210 -7.11 11.16 -7.72
N MET A 211 -6.15 10.26 -7.84
CA MET A 211 -4.92 10.29 -7.03
C MET A 211 -3.64 10.25 -7.90
N VAL A 212 -2.52 10.71 -7.33
CA VAL A 212 -1.17 10.64 -7.92
C VAL A 212 -0.51 9.32 -7.50
N LEU A 213 0.14 8.64 -8.45
CA LEU A 213 0.97 7.47 -8.16
C LEU A 213 2.34 7.89 -7.63
N ALA A 214 2.69 7.40 -6.44
CA ALA A 214 4.01 7.55 -5.84
C ALA A 214 4.69 6.18 -5.73
N MET A 215 6.01 6.16 -5.92
CA MET A 215 6.85 4.97 -5.79
C MET A 215 8.13 5.34 -5.05
N SER A 216 8.50 4.55 -4.04
CA SER A 216 9.65 4.85 -3.20
C SER A 216 10.34 3.58 -2.69
N ILE A 217 11.53 3.77 -2.11
CA ILE A 217 12.27 2.75 -1.37
C ILE A 217 12.86 3.43 -0.14
N TRP A 218 12.62 2.86 1.04
CA TRP A 218 13.05 3.45 2.30
C TRP A 218 13.25 2.40 3.39
N TRP A 219 13.88 2.83 4.49
CA TRP A 219 14.00 2.08 5.75
C TRP A 219 13.65 2.99 6.92
N ASP A 220 13.55 2.40 8.11
CA ASP A 220 13.23 3.12 9.34
C ASP A 220 14.33 2.92 10.39
N GLU A 221 15.06 3.99 10.71
CA GLU A 221 16.09 3.98 11.77
C GLU A 221 15.50 3.88 13.18
N GLY A 222 14.25 4.30 13.38
CA GLY A 222 13.60 4.36 14.69
C GLY A 222 12.90 3.06 15.06
N GLY A 223 12.12 2.50 14.14
CA GLY A 223 11.27 1.32 14.35
C GLY A 223 11.63 0.09 13.54
N ASN A 224 12.72 0.11 12.77
CA ASN A 224 13.23 -1.03 11.97
C ASN A 224 12.21 -1.64 11.00
N MET A 225 11.16 -0.89 10.63
CA MET A 225 10.01 -1.38 9.85
C MET A 225 9.23 -2.53 10.54
N ASN A 226 9.30 -2.63 11.87
CA ASN A 226 8.71 -3.76 12.60
C ASN A 226 7.19 -3.91 12.38
N TRP A 227 6.49 -2.82 12.07
CA TRP A 227 5.07 -2.86 11.75
C TRP A 227 4.76 -3.67 10.47
N LEU A 228 5.70 -3.78 9.54
CA LEU A 228 5.55 -4.48 8.26
C LEU A 228 5.89 -5.95 8.39
N ASP A 229 7.08 -6.26 8.95
CA ASP A 229 7.72 -7.56 8.75
C ASP A 229 8.16 -8.27 10.03
N SER A 230 7.86 -7.73 11.22
CA SER A 230 8.16 -8.39 12.48
C SER A 230 6.87 -8.86 13.15
N PRO A 231 6.52 -10.15 13.06
CA PRO A 231 7.17 -11.28 12.34
C PRO A 231 6.91 -11.32 10.80
N PRO A 232 7.67 -12.10 9.98
CA PRO A 232 8.60 -13.19 10.36
C PRO A 232 10.02 -12.76 10.75
N CYS A 233 10.40 -11.51 10.50
CA CYS A 233 11.69 -10.97 10.94
C CYS A 233 11.73 -10.85 12.46
N SER A 234 12.95 -10.82 13.02
CA SER A 234 13.11 -10.38 14.41
C SER A 234 13.08 -8.85 14.50
N GLU A 235 12.70 -8.31 15.65
CA GLU A 235 12.56 -6.87 15.91
C GLU A 235 13.84 -6.02 15.67
N THR A 236 14.99 -6.68 15.50
CA THR A 236 16.31 -6.04 15.31
C THR A 236 16.96 -6.34 13.96
N GLU A 237 16.43 -7.30 13.21
CA GLU A 237 17.01 -7.70 11.92
C GLU A 237 16.86 -6.58 10.88
N GLY A 238 15.74 -5.85 10.94
CA GLY A 238 15.43 -4.73 10.07
C GLY A 238 16.17 -3.42 10.39
N ALA A 239 17.09 -3.40 11.34
CA ALA A 239 17.88 -2.20 11.61
C ALA A 239 18.74 -1.83 10.39
N PRO A 240 18.82 -0.55 9.96
CA PRO A 240 19.60 -0.15 8.79
C PRO A 240 21.07 -0.60 8.81
N SER A 241 21.67 -0.65 10.01
CA SER A 241 23.03 -1.19 10.20
C SER A 241 23.17 -2.69 9.90
N ASN A 242 22.09 -3.47 10.06
CA ASN A 242 22.02 -4.88 9.71
C ASN A 242 21.60 -5.10 8.26
N ILE A 243 20.67 -4.30 7.74
CA ILE A 243 20.27 -4.30 6.32
C ILE A 243 21.50 -4.27 5.40
N ARG A 244 22.40 -3.31 5.62
CA ARG A 244 23.61 -3.14 4.79
C ARG A 244 24.58 -4.32 4.82
N LYS A 245 24.51 -5.18 5.85
CA LYS A 245 25.32 -6.41 5.94
C LYS A 245 24.69 -7.55 5.14
N VAL A 246 23.36 -7.60 5.09
CA VAL A 246 22.59 -8.64 4.39
C VAL A 246 22.49 -8.32 2.90
N GLN A 247 22.14 -7.08 2.57
CA GLN A 247 22.03 -6.56 1.22
C GLN A 247 22.68 -5.16 1.17
N PRO A 248 23.92 -5.05 0.67
CA PRO A 248 24.62 -3.76 0.60
C PRO A 248 23.92 -2.72 -0.28
N ASP A 249 23.25 -3.17 -1.35
CA ASP A 249 22.57 -2.32 -2.32
C ASP A 249 21.08 -2.72 -2.45
N PRO A 250 20.23 -2.38 -1.46
CA PRO A 250 18.81 -2.68 -1.54
C PRO A 250 18.18 -2.02 -2.76
N THR A 251 17.37 -2.76 -3.50
CA THR A 251 16.72 -2.26 -4.72
C THR A 251 15.38 -2.92 -4.90
N VAL A 252 14.42 -2.15 -5.39
CA VAL A 252 13.12 -2.62 -5.87
C VAL A 252 12.98 -2.25 -7.34
N VAL A 253 12.40 -3.14 -8.14
CA VAL A 253 12.07 -2.85 -9.54
C VAL A 253 10.57 -2.98 -9.72
N PHE A 254 9.91 -1.87 -10.03
CA PHE A 254 8.53 -1.84 -10.51
C PHE A 254 8.54 -1.73 -12.03
N SER A 255 7.73 -2.53 -12.72
CA SER A 255 7.63 -2.50 -14.17
C SER A 255 6.24 -2.90 -14.66
N ASN A 256 5.96 -2.72 -15.96
CA ASN A 256 4.70 -3.14 -16.59
C ASN A 256 3.43 -2.65 -15.88
N ILE A 257 3.48 -1.41 -15.35
CA ILE A 257 2.34 -0.78 -14.69
C ILE A 257 1.21 -0.59 -15.71
N LYS A 258 0.04 -1.12 -15.40
CA LYS A 258 -1.17 -1.06 -16.22
C LYS A 258 -2.37 -0.82 -15.31
N TRP A 259 -3.36 -0.10 -15.79
CA TRP A 259 -4.65 0.05 -15.13
C TRP A 259 -5.77 0.07 -16.16
N GLY A 260 -6.97 -0.30 -15.74
CA GLY A 260 -8.13 -0.36 -16.63
C GLY A 260 -9.20 -1.29 -16.08
N ASP A 261 -10.05 -1.77 -16.99
CA ASP A 261 -11.22 -2.58 -16.63
C ASP A 261 -10.81 -3.85 -15.85
N ILE A 262 -11.61 -4.21 -14.85
CA ILE A 262 -11.40 -5.41 -14.03
C ILE A 262 -11.22 -6.66 -14.92
N GLY A 263 -10.13 -7.38 -14.73
CA GLY A 263 -9.73 -8.57 -15.48
C GLY A 263 -8.95 -8.32 -16.77
N SER A 264 -8.64 -7.07 -17.12
CA SER A 264 -7.97 -6.71 -18.39
C SER A 264 -6.44 -6.58 -18.29
N THR A 265 -5.89 -6.39 -17.09
CA THR A 265 -4.49 -5.98 -16.89
C THR A 265 -3.52 -7.16 -16.69
N PHE A 266 -4.03 -8.36 -16.42
CA PHE A 266 -3.22 -9.56 -16.16
C PHE A 266 -3.67 -10.78 -16.96
N LYS A 267 -2.75 -11.76 -17.10
CA LYS A 267 -3.03 -13.08 -17.66
C LYS A 267 -2.49 -14.16 -16.72
N GLY A 268 -3.37 -14.91 -16.08
CA GLY A 268 -2.99 -16.02 -15.20
C GLY A 268 -4.05 -17.10 -15.22
N LYS A 269 -3.63 -18.37 -15.34
CA LYS A 269 -4.58 -19.49 -15.21
C LYS A 269 -5.05 -19.54 -13.75
N PRO A 270 -6.37 -19.62 -13.48
CA PRO A 270 -6.85 -19.78 -12.11
C PRO A 270 -6.28 -21.05 -11.49
N PRO A 271 -6.21 -21.14 -10.14
CA PRO A 271 -5.78 -22.36 -9.47
C PRO A 271 -6.61 -23.54 -9.99
N ALA A 272 -5.96 -24.66 -10.33
CA ALA A 272 -6.68 -25.85 -10.74
C ALA A 272 -7.61 -26.26 -9.60
N CYS A 273 -8.93 -26.22 -9.81
CA CYS A 273 -9.89 -26.75 -8.85
C CYS A 273 -9.51 -28.21 -8.56
N LYS A 274 -8.98 -28.49 -7.37
CA LYS A 274 -8.90 -29.86 -6.87
C LYS A 274 -10.35 -30.33 -6.77
N ARG A 275 -10.79 -31.19 -7.69
CA ARG A 275 -12.07 -31.91 -7.54
C ARG A 275 -12.08 -32.47 -6.13
N ARG A 276 -13.06 -32.08 -5.32
CA ARG A 276 -13.38 -32.82 -4.08
C ARG A 276 -13.62 -34.25 -4.54
N VAL A 277 -12.69 -35.15 -4.20
CA VAL A 277 -12.97 -36.57 -4.24
C VAL A 277 -14.01 -36.76 -3.14
N VAL A 278 -15.26 -36.99 -3.57
CA VAL A 278 -16.40 -37.31 -2.69
C VAL A 278 -16.12 -38.63 -2.00
#